data_AF-A0A2V6P2T8-F1
#
_entry.id   AF-A0A2V6P2T8-F1
#
_cell.length_a   1.000
_cell.length_b   1.000
_cell.length_c   1.000
_cell.angle_alpha   90.00
_cell.angle_beta   90.00
_cell.angle_gamma   90.00
#
_symmetry.space_group_name_H-M   'P 1'
#
loop_
_entity.id
_entity.type
_entity.pdbx_description
1 polymer ?
#
loop_
_entity_poly.entity_id
_entity_poly.type
_entity_poly.pdbx_seq_one_letter_code
_entity_poly.pdbx_strand_id
1 'polypeptide(L)'
;MKNFSIGFFQSDKPLGALRVTGPFDLNKVEGRLNLEVQSIDRQVLNLFGATRGWDFGNSTLNASSVIDISQKGAVIAENGKLNGRQLGIKQGKQSTPPLDVDFDHQITVNLNDKTALIQNLNLQGKQGQNELLRASLDRPMNLTWGAGQPGFKDSSLQLTVNKLNLADWRLFFGDLSAERQSGRPTQPAGATGRQKIKG
;
A
#
# COMPACT_ATOMS: atom_id res chain seq x y z
N MET A 1 23.19 -13.54 -13.97
CA MET A 1 21.92 -12.80 -14.08
C MET A 1 20.80 -13.72 -13.67
N LYS A 2 19.89 -13.28 -12.79
CA LYS A 2 18.73 -14.07 -12.39
C LYS A 2 17.48 -13.47 -13.05
N ASN A 3 16.60 -14.35 -13.51
CA ASN A 3 15.31 -13.99 -14.09
C ASN A 3 14.28 -14.98 -13.56
N PHE A 4 13.20 -14.44 -13.01
CA PHE A 4 12.04 -15.19 -12.57
C PHE A 4 10.81 -14.52 -13.18
N SER A 5 9.94 -15.31 -13.81
CA SER A 5 8.73 -14.79 -14.42
C SER A 5 7.59 -15.77 -14.17
N ILE A 6 6.48 -15.25 -13.66
CA ILE A 6 5.20 -15.96 -13.60
C ILE A 6 4.26 -15.26 -14.57
N GLY A 7 3.75 -16.00 -15.55
CA GLY A 7 2.66 -15.55 -16.41
C GLY A 7 1.36 -16.24 -15.99
N PHE A 8 0.27 -15.49 -15.94
CA PHE A 8 -1.06 -16.03 -15.66
C PHE A 8 -1.84 -16.17 -16.96
N PHE A 9 -2.49 -17.31 -17.18
CA PHE A 9 -3.23 -17.61 -18.41
C PHE A 9 -4.58 -18.25 -18.11
N GLN A 10 -5.58 -17.96 -18.95
CA GLN A 10 -6.84 -18.70 -19.01
C GLN A 10 -7.15 -19.00 -20.46
N SER A 11 -7.20 -20.28 -20.83
CA SER A 11 -7.48 -20.73 -22.21
C SER A 11 -6.63 -19.95 -23.23
N ASP A 12 -5.32 -19.91 -23.00
CA ASP A 12 -4.30 -19.20 -23.78
C ASP A 12 -4.38 -17.66 -23.79
N LYS A 13 -5.37 -17.05 -23.12
CA LYS A 13 -5.41 -15.60 -22.90
C LYS A 13 -4.46 -15.21 -21.76
N PRO A 14 -3.46 -14.34 -21.98
CA PRO A 14 -2.64 -13.81 -20.89
C PRO A 14 -3.48 -12.90 -20.00
N LEU A 15 -3.41 -13.14 -18.68
CA LEU A 15 -4.17 -12.44 -17.65
C LEU A 15 -3.31 -11.47 -16.82
N GLY A 16 -2.02 -11.42 -17.12
CA GLY A 16 -1.02 -10.60 -16.45
C GLY A 16 0.25 -11.38 -16.16
N ALA A 17 1.27 -10.67 -15.66
CA ALA A 17 2.56 -11.27 -15.35
C ALA A 17 3.23 -10.59 -14.15
N LEU A 18 4.00 -11.40 -13.43
CA LEU A 18 4.99 -10.97 -12.44
C LEU A 18 6.37 -11.31 -12.99
N ARG A 19 7.25 -10.32 -13.08
CA ARG A 19 8.62 -10.50 -13.54
C ARG A 19 9.59 -9.92 -12.51
N VAL A 20 10.62 -10.69 -12.17
CA VAL A 20 11.73 -10.28 -11.32
C VAL A 20 13.03 -10.54 -12.06
N THR A 21 13.83 -9.51 -12.28
CA THR A 21 15.07 -9.60 -13.06
C THR A 21 16.22 -8.89 -12.39
N GLY A 22 17.45 -9.35 -12.59
CA GLY A 22 18.65 -8.61 -12.18
C GLY A 22 19.76 -9.49 -11.62
N PRO A 23 20.92 -8.90 -11.27
CA PRO A 23 21.97 -9.62 -10.58
C PRO A 23 21.56 -9.91 -9.12
N PHE A 24 21.76 -11.17 -8.70
CA PHE A 24 21.64 -11.57 -7.30
C PHE A 24 22.71 -12.63 -6.99
N ASP A 25 23.54 -12.34 -6.00
CA ASP A 25 24.57 -13.23 -5.47
C ASP A 25 23.98 -13.98 -4.27
N LEU A 26 23.73 -15.28 -4.46
CA LEU A 26 23.17 -16.15 -3.41
C LEU A 26 24.15 -16.40 -2.26
N ASN A 27 25.47 -16.32 -2.51
CA ASN A 27 26.47 -16.54 -1.48
C ASN A 27 26.56 -15.33 -0.54
N LYS A 28 26.37 -14.13 -1.10
CA LYS A 28 26.34 -12.88 -0.33
C LYS A 28 24.97 -12.53 0.18
N VAL A 29 23.89 -13.02 -0.45
CA VAL A 29 22.51 -12.55 -0.24
C VAL A 29 22.41 -11.05 -0.56
N GLU A 30 22.95 -10.68 -1.71
CA GLU A 30 23.01 -9.28 -2.17
C GLU A 30 22.67 -9.19 -3.64
N GLY A 31 22.08 -8.08 -4.07
CA GLY A 31 21.77 -7.87 -5.47
C GLY A 31 20.87 -6.67 -5.71
N ARG A 32 20.59 -6.44 -7.00
CA ARG A 32 19.67 -5.42 -7.48
C ARG A 32 18.63 -6.10 -8.35
N LEU A 33 17.37 -6.06 -7.93
CA LEU A 33 16.25 -6.73 -8.58
C LEU A 33 15.25 -5.71 -9.08
N ASN A 34 14.88 -5.79 -10.36
CA ASN A 34 13.73 -5.11 -10.92
C ASN A 34 12.51 -6.02 -10.80
N LEU A 35 11.46 -5.51 -10.18
CA LEU A 35 10.14 -6.11 -10.06
C LEU A 35 9.19 -5.40 -11.03
N GLU A 36 8.47 -6.17 -11.84
CA GLU A 36 7.40 -5.67 -12.70
C GLU A 36 6.16 -6.53 -12.50
N VAL A 37 5.04 -5.88 -12.22
CA VAL A 37 3.70 -6.46 -12.20
C VAL A 37 2.93 -5.79 -13.32
N GLN A 38 2.60 -6.55 -14.36
CA GLN A 38 1.95 -6.04 -15.55
C GLN A 38 0.54 -6.60 -15.67
N SER A 39 -0.42 -5.69 -15.72
CA SER A 39 -1.83 -5.93 -16.08
C SER A 39 -2.47 -7.08 -15.30
N ILE A 40 -2.21 -7.17 -13.99
CA ILE A 40 -2.94 -8.12 -13.14
C ILE A 40 -4.38 -7.63 -13.07
N ASP A 41 -5.26 -8.30 -13.79
CA ASP A 41 -6.67 -7.94 -13.88
C ASP A 41 -7.54 -8.79 -12.95
N ARG A 42 -8.85 -8.52 -12.98
CA ARG A 42 -9.87 -9.26 -12.22
C ARG A 42 -9.74 -10.78 -12.30
N GLN A 43 -9.28 -11.35 -13.41
CA GLN A 43 -9.26 -12.79 -13.60
C GLN A 43 -8.23 -13.41 -12.65
N VAL A 44 -7.05 -12.78 -12.51
CA VAL A 44 -6.03 -13.21 -11.54
C VAL A 44 -6.45 -12.87 -10.11
N LEU A 45 -6.96 -11.66 -9.88
CA LEU A 45 -7.39 -11.23 -8.53
C LEU A 45 -8.51 -12.12 -7.98
N ASN A 46 -9.45 -12.54 -8.83
CA ASN A 46 -10.54 -13.44 -8.46
C ASN A 46 -10.04 -14.85 -8.10
N LEU A 47 -8.90 -15.32 -8.59
CA LEU A 47 -8.32 -16.59 -8.12
C LEU A 47 -7.97 -16.52 -6.63
N PHE A 48 -7.43 -15.38 -6.18
CA PHE A 48 -7.13 -15.15 -4.76
C PHE A 48 -8.40 -14.87 -3.93
N GLY A 49 -9.39 -14.21 -4.52
CA GLY A 49 -10.65 -13.83 -3.86
C GLY A 49 -11.73 -14.91 -3.83
N ALA A 50 -11.66 -15.93 -4.70
CA ALA A 50 -12.75 -16.89 -4.91
C ALA A 50 -13.14 -17.64 -3.63
N THR A 51 -12.17 -18.02 -2.80
CA THR A 51 -12.42 -18.70 -1.51
C THR A 51 -13.23 -17.85 -0.52
N ARG A 52 -13.24 -16.53 -0.71
CA ARG A 52 -14.00 -15.55 0.09
C ARG A 52 -15.27 -15.08 -0.62
N GLY A 53 -15.57 -15.59 -1.81
CA GLY A 53 -16.67 -15.11 -2.65
C GLY A 53 -16.47 -13.68 -3.14
N TRP A 54 -15.21 -13.22 -3.22
CA TRP A 54 -14.87 -11.89 -3.70
C TRP A 54 -14.76 -11.88 -5.22
N ASP A 55 -15.41 -10.89 -5.83
CA ASP A 55 -15.26 -10.54 -7.23
C ASP A 55 -14.67 -9.12 -7.32
N PHE A 56 -13.49 -9.01 -7.90
CA PHE A 56 -12.74 -7.78 -8.08
C PHE A 56 -13.24 -6.93 -9.26
N GLY A 57 -14.32 -7.32 -9.93
CA GLY A 57 -15.01 -6.45 -10.88
C GLY A 57 -14.11 -6.05 -12.05
N ASN A 58 -13.80 -4.76 -12.23
CA ASN A 58 -12.92 -4.26 -13.29
C ASN A 58 -11.53 -3.87 -12.77
N SER A 59 -11.16 -4.34 -11.57
CA SER A 59 -9.89 -4.00 -10.93
C SER A 59 -8.72 -4.39 -11.83
N THR A 60 -7.77 -3.47 -11.98
CA THR A 60 -6.46 -3.76 -12.55
C THR A 60 -5.37 -3.23 -11.63
N LEU A 61 -4.25 -3.95 -11.57
CA LEU A 61 -3.09 -3.60 -10.76
C LEU A 61 -1.81 -3.71 -11.59
N ASN A 62 -1.00 -2.66 -11.51
CA ASN A 62 0.34 -2.60 -12.05
C ASN A 62 1.30 -2.15 -10.95
N ALA A 63 2.54 -2.61 -11.02
CA ALA A 63 3.61 -2.12 -10.16
C ALA A 63 4.97 -2.24 -10.85
N SER A 64 5.88 -1.33 -10.53
CA SER A 64 7.29 -1.41 -10.92
C SER A 64 8.16 -0.95 -9.77
N SER A 65 9.15 -1.75 -9.40
CA SER A 65 10.09 -1.41 -8.33
C SER A 65 11.50 -1.85 -8.65
N VAL A 66 12.49 -1.10 -8.16
CA VAL A 66 13.87 -1.54 -8.04
C VAL A 66 14.15 -1.82 -6.57
N ILE A 67 14.67 -3.01 -6.28
CA ILE A 67 14.96 -3.50 -4.94
C ILE A 67 16.46 -3.79 -4.85
N ASP A 68 17.16 -3.02 -4.04
CA ASP A 68 18.55 -3.23 -3.67
C ASP A 68 18.63 -3.98 -2.33
N ILE A 69 19.30 -5.13 -2.34
CA ILE A 69 19.53 -5.98 -1.17
C ILE A 69 21.03 -5.96 -0.90
N SER A 70 21.43 -5.56 0.30
CA SER A 70 22.84 -5.43 0.69
C SER A 70 23.07 -5.84 2.14
N GLN A 71 24.33 -5.91 2.55
CA GLN A 71 24.74 -6.28 3.91
C GLN A 71 24.17 -7.64 4.32
N LYS A 72 24.34 -8.64 3.46
CA LYS A 72 23.81 -10.00 3.68
C LYS A 72 22.29 -10.04 3.92
N GLY A 73 21.55 -9.19 3.22
CA GLY A 73 20.10 -9.10 3.32
C GLY A 73 19.58 -8.25 4.47
N ALA A 74 20.46 -7.65 5.28
CA ALA A 74 20.05 -6.81 6.39
C ALA A 74 19.54 -5.43 5.94
N VAL A 75 20.01 -4.93 4.79
CA VAL A 75 19.57 -3.65 4.23
C VAL A 75 18.83 -3.88 2.92
N ILE A 76 17.59 -3.42 2.89
CA ILE A 76 16.69 -3.53 1.74
C ILE A 76 16.25 -2.11 1.37
N ALA A 77 16.63 -1.64 0.20
CA ALA A 77 16.16 -0.37 -0.34
C ALA A 77 15.25 -0.62 -1.54
N GLU A 78 14.06 -0.03 -1.53
CA GLU A 78 13.08 -0.12 -2.61
C GLU A 78 12.76 1.29 -3.13
N ASN A 79 12.71 1.44 -4.44
CA ASN A 79 12.11 2.57 -5.12
C ASN A 79 11.03 2.03 -6.07
N GLY A 80 9.78 2.35 -5.79
CA GLY A 80 8.65 1.66 -6.39
C GLY A 80 7.48 2.57 -6.73
N LYS A 81 6.66 2.06 -7.66
CA LYS A 81 5.39 2.63 -8.06
C LYS A 81 4.35 1.53 -8.14
N LEU A 82 3.13 1.83 -7.72
CA LEU A 82 1.97 0.97 -7.84
C LEU A 82 0.80 1.79 -8.37
N ASN A 83 0.10 1.24 -9.36
CA ASN A 83 -1.08 1.85 -9.95
C ASN A 83 -2.22 0.83 -9.93
N GLY A 84 -3.27 1.13 -9.18
CA GLY A 84 -4.52 0.40 -9.17
C GLY A 84 -5.60 1.20 -9.89
N ARG A 85 -6.38 0.55 -10.76
CA ARG A 85 -7.49 1.20 -11.47
C ARG A 85 -8.79 0.45 -11.24
N GLN A 86 -9.86 1.20 -10.99
CA GLN A 86 -11.18 0.69 -10.66
C GLN A 86 -11.15 -0.40 -9.57
N LEU A 87 -10.25 -0.26 -8.60
CA LEU A 87 -10.11 -1.21 -7.51
C LEU A 87 -11.42 -1.27 -6.72
N GLY A 88 -12.01 -2.46 -6.63
CA GLY A 88 -13.23 -2.66 -5.89
C GLY A 88 -13.53 -4.13 -5.72
N ILE A 89 -14.30 -4.45 -4.68
CA ILE A 89 -14.72 -5.82 -4.37
C ILE A 89 -16.23 -5.88 -4.32
N LYS A 90 -16.78 -6.93 -4.91
CA LYS A 90 -18.18 -7.37 -4.77
C LYS A 90 -18.22 -8.67 -3.98
N GLN A 91 -19.17 -8.77 -3.06
CA GLN A 91 -19.46 -9.99 -2.32
C GLN A 91 -20.99 -10.08 -2.11
N GLY A 92 -21.65 -11.00 -2.81
CA GLY A 92 -23.10 -11.11 -2.80
C GLY A 92 -23.77 -9.82 -3.28
N LYS A 93 -24.56 -9.17 -2.41
CA LYS A 93 -25.25 -7.89 -2.70
C LYS A 93 -24.43 -6.65 -2.30
N GLN A 94 -23.27 -6.82 -1.68
CA GLN A 94 -22.42 -5.73 -1.22
C GLN A 94 -21.32 -5.46 -2.24
N SER A 95 -20.97 -4.19 -2.42
CA SER A 95 -19.88 -3.75 -3.28
C SER A 95 -19.22 -2.53 -2.68
N THR A 96 -17.89 -2.43 -2.80
CA THR A 96 -17.21 -1.15 -2.58
C THR A 96 -17.31 -0.28 -3.83
N PRO A 97 -17.25 1.06 -3.70
CA PRO A 97 -17.10 1.94 -4.84
C PRO A 97 -15.72 1.74 -5.49
N PRO A 98 -15.60 1.87 -6.83
CA PRO A 98 -14.32 1.73 -7.51
C PRO A 98 -13.36 2.85 -7.09
N LEU A 99 -12.12 2.47 -6.81
CA LEU A 99 -11.05 3.34 -6.38
C LEU A 99 -9.86 3.25 -7.35
N ASP A 100 -9.44 4.39 -7.87
CA ASP A 100 -8.14 4.52 -8.51
C ASP A 100 -7.10 4.86 -7.44
N VAL A 101 -5.97 4.15 -7.44
CA VAL A 101 -4.88 4.33 -6.49
C VAL A 101 -3.58 4.52 -7.25
N ASP A 102 -2.87 5.58 -6.93
CA ASP A 102 -1.50 5.82 -7.37
C ASP A 102 -0.62 5.92 -6.12
N PHE A 103 0.42 5.10 -6.06
CA PHE A 103 1.34 5.03 -4.93
C PHE A 103 2.78 5.02 -5.43
N ASP A 104 3.56 6.02 -5.01
CA ASP A 104 4.99 6.13 -5.27
C ASP A 104 5.73 6.15 -3.94
N HIS A 105 6.77 5.35 -3.80
CA HIS A 105 7.55 5.28 -2.57
C HIS A 105 9.03 5.06 -2.80
N GLN A 106 9.82 5.54 -1.85
CA GLN A 106 11.23 5.23 -1.73
C GLN A 106 11.52 4.96 -0.26
N ILE A 107 11.91 3.73 0.05
CA ILE A 107 12.06 3.23 1.42
C ILE A 107 13.36 2.45 1.51
N THR A 108 14.09 2.62 2.61
CA THR A 108 15.22 1.77 2.99
C THR A 108 14.97 1.22 4.38
N VAL A 109 14.99 -0.10 4.52
CA VAL A 109 14.90 -0.81 5.80
C VAL A 109 16.26 -1.36 6.15
N ASN A 110 16.72 -1.11 7.38
CA ASN A 110 17.87 -1.77 7.97
C ASN A 110 17.41 -2.61 9.17
N LEU A 111 17.47 -3.93 9.02
CA LEU A 111 17.03 -4.90 10.00
C LEU A 111 18.00 -5.04 11.18
N ASN A 112 19.30 -4.79 10.96
CA ASN A 112 20.30 -4.80 12.02
C ASN A 112 20.09 -3.61 12.96
N ASP A 113 19.89 -2.42 12.38
CA ASP A 113 19.70 -1.18 13.13
C ASP A 113 18.25 -1.01 13.61
N LYS A 114 17.32 -1.84 13.10
CA LYS A 114 15.87 -1.75 13.36
C LYS A 114 15.32 -0.38 12.98
N THR A 115 15.68 0.08 11.78
CA THR A 115 15.29 1.39 11.25
C THR A 115 14.70 1.27 9.85
N ALA A 116 13.85 2.24 9.50
CA ALA A 116 13.42 2.48 8.14
C ALA A 116 13.52 3.97 7.81
N LEU A 117 14.21 4.29 6.72
CA LEU A 117 14.21 5.62 6.15
C LEU A 117 13.25 5.63 4.97
N ILE A 118 12.16 6.40 5.09
CA ILE A 118 11.22 6.67 4.00
C ILE A 118 11.66 7.99 3.37
N GLN A 119 12.34 7.93 2.24
CA GLN A 119 12.80 9.14 1.53
C GLN A 119 11.66 9.83 0.79
N ASN A 120 10.73 9.05 0.26
CA ASN A 120 9.56 9.53 -0.47
C ASN A 120 8.36 8.64 -0.20
N LEU A 121 7.20 9.26 -0.10
CA LEU A 121 5.92 8.59 -0.02
C LEU A 121 4.87 9.52 -0.60
N ASN A 122 4.18 9.09 -1.65
CA ASN A 122 3.02 9.75 -2.22
C ASN A 122 1.97 8.70 -2.49
N LEU A 123 0.82 8.83 -1.86
CA LEU A 123 -0.36 8.01 -2.08
C LEU A 123 -1.50 8.92 -2.49
N GLN A 124 -2.20 8.55 -3.55
CA GLN A 124 -3.44 9.20 -3.96
C GLN A 124 -4.50 8.13 -4.22
N GLY A 125 -5.69 8.35 -3.67
CA GLY A 125 -6.88 7.54 -3.93
C GLY A 125 -7.99 8.43 -4.49
N LYS A 126 -8.58 8.05 -5.62
CA LYS A 126 -9.69 8.76 -6.27
C LYS A 126 -10.88 7.86 -6.51
N GLN A 127 -12.08 8.37 -6.24
CA GLN A 127 -13.34 7.76 -6.66
C GLN A 127 -13.90 8.57 -7.82
N GLY A 128 -13.70 8.09 -9.05
CA GLY A 128 -13.93 8.87 -10.25
C GLY A 128 -13.04 10.13 -10.26
N GLN A 129 -13.65 11.32 -10.31
CA GLN A 129 -12.91 12.59 -10.29
C GLN A 129 -12.66 13.14 -8.88
N ASN A 130 -13.24 12.53 -7.84
CA ASN A 130 -13.12 13.01 -6.47
C ASN A 130 -11.90 12.40 -5.79
N GLU A 131 -11.00 13.24 -5.29
CA GLU A 131 -9.91 12.78 -4.41
C GLU A 131 -10.49 12.34 -3.06
N LEU A 132 -10.37 11.05 -2.75
CA LEU A 132 -10.83 10.44 -1.52
C LEU A 132 -9.73 10.47 -0.45
N LEU A 133 -8.49 10.18 -0.87
CA LEU A 133 -7.35 10.03 0.01
C LEU A 133 -6.10 10.65 -0.63
N ARG A 134 -5.30 11.35 0.17
CA ARG A 134 -3.95 11.72 -0.19
C ARG A 134 -3.06 11.55 1.03
N ALA A 135 -1.91 10.91 0.85
CA ALA A 135 -0.86 10.88 1.86
C ALA A 135 0.48 11.27 1.23
N SER A 136 1.24 12.15 1.88
CA SER A 136 2.58 12.51 1.41
C SER A 136 3.51 12.91 2.55
N LEU A 137 4.81 12.76 2.33
CA LEU A 137 5.83 13.28 3.23
C LEU A 137 6.33 14.64 2.75
N ASP A 138 6.46 15.60 3.67
CA ASP A 138 7.08 16.89 3.37
C ASP A 138 8.62 16.83 3.38
N ARG A 139 9.18 15.82 4.06
CA ARG A 139 10.60 15.50 4.11
C ARG A 139 10.83 14.03 4.49
N PRO A 140 12.04 13.47 4.24
CA PRO A 140 12.35 12.09 4.60
C PRO A 140 12.03 11.78 6.06
N MET A 141 11.43 10.63 6.32
CA MET A 141 11.01 10.19 7.65
C MET A 141 11.87 9.01 8.09
N ASN A 142 12.49 9.10 9.27
CA ASN A 142 13.18 7.98 9.89
C ASN A 142 12.27 7.33 10.94
N LEU A 143 12.04 6.04 10.80
CA LEU A 143 11.31 5.21 11.75
C LEU A 143 12.31 4.30 12.46
N THR A 144 12.12 4.08 13.76
CA THR A 144 12.96 3.16 14.52
C THR A 144 12.08 2.30 15.44
N TRP A 145 12.42 1.01 15.55
CA TRP A 145 11.73 0.04 16.42
C TRP A 145 12.73 -0.76 17.27
N GLY A 146 13.93 -0.21 17.44
CA GLY A 146 14.96 -0.72 18.34
C GLY A 146 14.91 -0.09 19.73
N ALA A 147 15.60 -0.73 20.68
CA ALA A 147 15.72 -0.24 22.05
C ALA A 147 16.56 1.05 22.17
N GLY A 148 17.35 1.39 21.14
CA GLY A 148 18.05 2.67 21.00
C GLY A 148 17.32 3.57 20.03
N GLN A 149 16.89 4.75 20.50
CA GLN A 149 16.22 5.76 19.68
C GLN A 149 17.25 6.81 19.26
N PRO A 150 17.88 6.73 18.06
CA PRO A 150 18.62 7.86 17.53
C PRO A 150 17.66 9.06 17.37
N GLY A 151 18.12 10.25 17.74
CA GLY A 151 17.30 11.46 17.79
C GLY A 151 16.52 11.71 16.49
N PHE A 152 15.27 12.14 16.63
CA PHE A 152 14.36 12.38 15.53
C PHE A 152 14.69 13.69 14.82
N LYS A 153 14.65 13.68 13.47
CA LYS A 153 14.35 14.89 12.72
C LYS A 153 12.82 14.98 12.63
N ASP A 154 12.27 16.15 12.93
CA ASP A 154 10.84 16.40 12.72
C ASP A 154 10.50 16.10 11.26
N SER A 155 9.62 15.15 10.98
CA SER A 155 9.04 14.90 9.65
C SER A 155 7.54 14.82 9.80
N SER A 156 6.79 15.35 8.83
CA SER A 156 5.32 15.34 8.89
C SER A 156 4.74 14.46 7.79
N LEU A 157 3.89 13.52 8.19
CA LEU A 157 2.98 12.87 7.26
C LEU A 157 1.76 13.77 7.09
N GLN A 158 1.55 14.25 5.87
CA GLN A 158 0.34 14.95 5.50
C GLN A 158 -0.66 13.91 5.02
N LEU A 159 -1.78 13.77 5.73
CA LEU A 159 -2.86 12.85 5.41
C LEU A 159 -4.16 13.65 5.25
N THR A 160 -4.75 13.56 4.07
CA THR A 160 -6.04 14.16 3.75
C THR A 160 -7.01 13.06 3.38
N VAL A 161 -8.15 13.01 4.07
CA VAL A 161 -9.26 12.10 3.75
C VAL A 161 -10.50 12.96 3.51
N ASN A 162 -11.11 12.83 2.34
CA ASN A 162 -12.23 13.66 1.92
C ASN A 162 -13.47 12.83 1.68
N LYS A 163 -14.59 13.18 2.32
CA LYS A 163 -15.92 12.62 2.02
C LYS A 163 -15.97 11.09 2.05
N LEU A 164 -15.14 10.45 2.89
CA LEU A 164 -15.14 9.00 3.06
C LEU A 164 -16.41 8.56 3.79
N ASN A 165 -17.22 7.75 3.12
CA ASN A 165 -18.36 7.08 3.74
C ASN A 165 -17.98 5.66 4.16
N LEU A 166 -17.72 5.44 5.45
CA LEU A 166 -17.29 4.13 5.98
C LEU A 166 -18.31 3.00 5.73
N ALA A 167 -19.60 3.32 5.57
CA ALA A 167 -20.62 2.32 5.25
C ALA A 167 -20.35 1.61 3.91
N ASP A 168 -19.73 2.31 2.96
CA ASP A 168 -19.40 1.77 1.64
C ASP A 168 -18.20 0.79 1.69
N TRP A 169 -17.47 0.75 2.81
CA TRP A 169 -16.24 -0.05 3.00
C TRP A 169 -16.39 -1.18 4.02
N ARG A 170 -17.64 -1.53 4.39
CA ARG A 170 -17.95 -2.61 5.33
C ARG A 170 -17.33 -3.96 4.96
N LEU A 171 -17.10 -4.23 3.67
CA LEU A 171 -16.43 -5.45 3.21
C LEU A 171 -15.00 -5.59 3.72
N PHE A 172 -14.31 -4.47 4.00
CA PHE A 172 -12.96 -4.47 4.53
C PHE A 172 -12.91 -4.37 6.05
N PHE A 173 -13.78 -3.54 6.64
CA PHE A 173 -13.71 -3.18 8.06
C PHE A 173 -14.78 -3.84 8.94
N GLY A 174 -15.69 -4.62 8.34
CA GLY A 174 -16.86 -5.15 9.03
C GLY A 174 -17.87 -4.05 9.37
N ASP A 175 -18.84 -4.39 10.22
CA ASP A 175 -19.74 -3.39 10.78
C ASP A 175 -19.01 -2.66 11.91
N LEU A 176 -18.43 -1.51 11.59
CA LEU A 176 -17.89 -0.57 12.58
C LEU A 176 -19.05 0.09 13.32
N SER A 177 -19.85 -0.70 14.02
CA SER A 177 -20.81 -0.19 14.99
C SER A 177 -19.97 0.36 16.13
N ALA A 178 -19.84 1.68 16.16
CA ALA A 178 -19.28 2.38 17.30
C ALA A 178 -19.93 1.79 18.56
N GLU A 179 -19.11 1.26 19.45
CA GLU A 179 -19.48 1.00 20.82
C GLU A 179 -19.82 2.37 21.43
N ARG A 180 -21.05 2.84 21.18
CA ARG A 180 -21.62 3.97 21.88
C ARG A 180 -21.88 3.46 23.29
N GLN A 181 -20.84 3.50 24.13
CA GLN A 181 -21.07 3.58 25.56
C GLN A 181 -22.01 4.78 25.77
N SER A 182 -23.21 4.45 26.23
CA SER A 182 -24.26 5.39 26.60
C SER A 182 -23.74 6.26 27.75
N GLY A 183 -23.18 7.41 27.39
CA GLY A 183 -22.97 8.55 28.28
C GLY A 183 -23.70 9.75 27.68
N ARG A 184 -24.72 10.27 28.39
CA ARG A 184 -25.53 11.41 27.96
C ARG A 184 -24.70 12.67 27.68
N PRO A 185 -25.22 13.61 26.85
CA PRO A 185 -24.44 14.71 26.26
C PRO A 185 -24.61 16.05 26.99
N THR A 186 -23.58 16.91 26.95
CA THR A 186 -23.70 18.38 27.02
C THR A 186 -22.60 19.09 26.22
N GLN A 187 -22.92 19.44 24.96
CA GLN A 187 -22.70 20.71 24.20
C GLN A 187 -21.31 21.45 24.13
N PRO A 188 -21.10 22.45 23.23
CA PRO A 188 -20.20 22.31 22.06
C PRO A 188 -19.07 23.37 21.98
N ALA A 189 -18.02 23.10 21.19
CA ALA A 189 -17.26 24.13 20.44
C ALA A 189 -16.27 23.46 19.47
N GLY A 190 -16.12 24.03 18.28
CA GLY A 190 -15.35 23.45 17.17
C GLY A 190 -13.86 23.23 17.46
N ALA A 191 -13.29 22.21 16.83
CA ALA A 191 -11.85 22.00 16.81
C ALA A 191 -11.39 21.40 15.47
N THR A 192 -10.63 22.20 14.73
CA THR A 192 -9.78 21.79 13.62
C THR A 192 -8.66 20.90 14.17
N GLY A 193 -8.69 19.61 13.88
CA GLY A 193 -7.71 18.65 14.40
C GLY A 193 -6.40 18.67 13.62
N ARG A 194 -5.37 19.35 14.14
CA ARG A 194 -3.97 19.03 13.82
C ARG A 194 -3.52 17.93 14.77
N GLN A 195 -3.37 16.71 14.26
CA GLN A 195 -2.80 15.63 15.07
C GLN A 195 -1.27 15.71 15.00
N LYS A 196 -0.67 16.38 16.00
CA LYS A 196 0.74 16.19 16.32
C LYS A 196 0.87 14.86 17.03
N ILE A 197 1.39 13.86 16.34
CA ILE A 197 1.84 12.63 17.00
C ILE A 197 3.13 13.03 17.74
N LYS A 198 3.06 13.08 19.07
CA LYS A 198 4.25 13.14 19.92
C LYS A 198 4.79 11.72 20.03
N GLY A 199 5.93 11.46 19.40
CA GLY A 199 6.86 10.40 19.79
C GLY A 199 7.80 10.90 20.86
#